data_AF-A0AAP4EX96-F1
#
_entry.id   AF-A0AAP4EX96-F1
#
_cell.length_a   1.000
_cell.length_b   1.000
_cell.length_c   1.000
_cell.angle_alpha   90.00
_cell.angle_beta   90.00
_cell.angle_gamma   90.00
#
_symmetry.space_group_name_H-M   'P 1'
#
loop_
_entity.id
_entity.type
_entity.pdbx_description
1 polymer ?
#
loop_
_entity_poly.entity_id
_entity_poly.type
_entity_poly.pdbx_seq_one_letter_code
_entity_poly.pdbx_strand_id
1 'polypeptide(L)'
;MNFTVMHLDEPVAHVSVSDDKRKVLIRKFVPDSYKQPFCGNREDIFRVYDFLKSRCYENERADLKQILESAGMASNNPWEWVKKTHGVTYDDFIWIRFPGETLQWKDVAIR
;
A
#
# COMPACT_ATOMS: atom_id res chain seq x y z
N MET A 1 -9.72 8.06 -0.02
CA MET A 1 -8.61 7.36 0.67
C MET A 1 -7.31 8.14 0.48
N ASN A 2 -6.63 8.44 1.58
CA ASN A 2 -5.37 9.20 1.57
C ASN A 2 -4.31 8.43 2.35
N PHE A 3 -3.08 8.41 1.84
CA PHE A 3 -1.96 7.78 2.53
C PHE A 3 -0.61 8.29 2.00
N THR A 4 0.44 8.06 2.78
CA THR A 4 1.82 8.32 2.39
C THR A 4 2.52 6.99 2.19
N VAL A 5 3.14 6.79 1.03
CA VAL A 5 4.06 5.68 0.80
C VAL A 5 5.39 6.04 1.43
N MET A 6 5.88 5.11 2.25
CA MET A 6 7.10 5.21 3.03
C MET A 6 8.08 4.15 2.53
N HIS A 7 9.37 4.46 2.53
CA HIS A 7 10.45 3.48 2.44
C HIS A 7 11.27 3.57 3.72
N LEU A 8 11.24 2.54 4.57
CA LEU A 8 11.64 2.69 5.97
C LEU A 8 10.91 3.89 6.60
N ASP A 9 11.61 4.85 7.21
CA ASP A 9 11.01 6.06 7.79
C ASP A 9 11.00 7.27 6.83
N GLU A 10 11.40 7.08 5.56
CA GLU A 10 11.47 8.13 4.54
C GLU A 10 10.16 8.20 3.72
N PRO A 11 9.46 9.35 3.67
CA PRO A 11 8.28 9.50 2.81
C PRO A 11 8.70 9.63 1.33
N VAL A 12 8.20 8.73 0.48
CA VAL A 12 8.58 8.68 -0.94
C VAL A 12 7.48 9.21 -1.86
N ALA A 13 6.20 9.04 -1.51
CA ALA A 13 5.08 9.59 -2.26
C ALA A 13 3.86 9.81 -1.36
N HIS A 14 3.00 10.75 -1.75
CA HIS A 14 1.69 10.93 -1.17
C HIS A 14 0.61 10.60 -2.21
N VAL A 15 -0.37 9.78 -1.81
CA VAL A 15 -1.46 9.34 -2.66
C VAL A 15 -2.78 9.78 -2.07
N SER A 16 -3.59 10.45 -2.88
CA SER A 16 -4.95 10.86 -2.54
C SER A 16 -5.90 10.37 -3.63
N VAL A 17 -6.87 9.56 -3.24
CA VAL A 17 -7.96 9.06 -4.08
C VAL A 17 -9.27 9.58 -3.52
N SER A 18 -10.09 10.25 -4.33
CA SER A 18 -11.42 10.71 -3.92
C SER A 18 -12.35 9.54 -3.62
N ASP A 19 -13.41 9.78 -2.85
CA ASP A 19 -14.34 8.71 -2.44
C ASP A 19 -15.11 8.11 -3.64
N ASP A 20 -15.39 8.92 -4.66
CA ASP A 20 -15.95 8.46 -5.94
C ASP A 20 -14.92 7.78 -6.87
N LYS A 21 -13.65 7.69 -6.43
CA LYS A 21 -12.50 7.10 -7.15
C LYS A 21 -12.20 7.75 -8.52
N ARG A 22 -12.76 8.93 -8.80
CA ARG A 22 -12.56 9.64 -10.08
C ARG A 22 -11.34 10.55 -10.09
N LYS A 23 -10.94 11.07 -8.93
CA LYS A 23 -9.77 11.95 -8.77
C LYS A 23 -8.68 11.19 -8.06
N VAL A 24 -7.52 11.13 -8.70
CA VAL A 24 -6.31 10.52 -8.17
C VAL A 24 -5.19 11.54 -8.26
N LEU A 25 -4.46 11.70 -7.17
CA LEU A 25 -3.27 12.53 -7.08
C LEU A 25 -2.12 11.66 -6.56
N ILE A 26 -1.00 11.64 -7.26
CA ILE A 26 0.21 10.93 -6.84
C ILE A 26 1.36 11.93 -6.81
N ARG A 27 1.62 12.50 -5.62
CA ARG A 27 2.73 13.43 -5.42
C ARG A 27 3.98 12.67 -5.02
N LYS A 28 4.94 12.54 -5.93
CA LYS A 28 6.26 11.94 -5.65
C LYS A 28 7.17 12.92 -4.91
N PHE A 29 7.86 12.45 -3.88
CA PHE A 29 8.89 13.22 -3.16
C PHE A 29 10.31 12.83 -3.58
N VAL A 30 10.47 11.63 -4.11
CA VAL A 30 11.74 11.12 -4.63
C VAL A 30 11.60 10.72 -6.11
N PRO A 31 12.69 10.80 -6.91
CA PRO A 31 12.70 10.33 -8.30
C PRO A 31 12.40 8.83 -8.43
N ASP A 32 12.11 8.42 -9.66
CA ASP A 32 11.88 7.01 -10.01
C ASP A 32 13.12 6.17 -9.64
N SER A 33 12.91 5.19 -8.76
CA SER A 33 13.95 4.35 -8.18
C SER A 33 13.31 3.14 -7.50
N TYR A 34 14.12 2.20 -6.99
CA TYR A 34 13.61 1.04 -6.25
C TYR A 34 12.78 1.42 -5.00
N LYS A 35 12.97 2.63 -4.45
CA LYS A 35 12.19 3.14 -3.30
C LYS A 35 10.84 3.73 -3.70
N GLN A 36 10.61 4.01 -4.99
CA GLN A 36 9.44 4.72 -5.50
C GLN A 36 8.59 3.78 -6.37
N PRO A 37 7.46 3.26 -5.86
CA PRO A 37 6.65 2.30 -6.62
C PRO A 37 5.92 2.92 -7.81
N PHE A 38 5.81 4.25 -7.86
CA PHE A 38 5.11 4.96 -8.92
C PHE A 38 6.07 5.50 -10.00
N CYS A 39 6.60 4.63 -10.87
CA CYS A 39 7.45 5.03 -12.00
C CYS A 39 6.70 5.76 -13.13
N GLY A 40 7.24 6.87 -13.65
CA GLY A 40 6.59 7.73 -14.64
C GLY A 40 5.54 8.69 -14.04
N ASN A 41 4.74 9.33 -14.90
CA ASN A 41 3.87 10.46 -14.52
C ASN A 41 2.37 10.16 -14.70
N ARG A 42 1.98 8.89 -14.80
CA ARG A 42 0.58 8.51 -14.98
C ARG A 42 -0.14 8.61 -13.63
N GLU A 43 -1.18 9.42 -13.54
CA GLU A 43 -2.01 9.58 -12.34
C GLU A 43 -3.40 9.00 -12.59
N ASP A 44 -3.57 7.71 -12.30
CA ASP A 44 -4.85 7.03 -12.51
C ASP A 44 -5.14 6.00 -11.42
N ILE A 45 -6.42 5.64 -11.31
CA ILE A 45 -6.91 4.73 -10.27
C ILE A 45 -6.38 3.31 -10.43
N PHE A 46 -6.15 2.84 -11.66
CA PHE A 46 -5.65 1.49 -11.89
C PHE A 46 -4.22 1.37 -11.38
N ARG A 47 -3.38 2.38 -11.61
CA ARG A 47 -2.02 2.42 -11.07
C ARG A 47 -1.97 2.38 -9.55
N VAL A 48 -2.84 3.13 -8.87
CA VAL A 48 -2.94 3.04 -7.39
C VAL A 48 -3.42 1.66 -6.99
N TYR A 49 -4.45 1.14 -7.66
CA TYR A 49 -4.99 -0.19 -7.36
C TYR A 49 -3.96 -1.30 -7.55
N ASP A 50 -3.17 -1.26 -8.63
CA ASP A 50 -2.11 -2.23 -8.92
C ASP A 50 -1.02 -2.21 -7.85
N PHE A 51 -0.62 -1.00 -7.40
CA PHE A 51 0.28 -0.87 -6.26
C PHE A 51 -0.32 -1.53 -5.01
N LEU A 52 -1.57 -1.20 -4.62
CA LEU A 52 -2.18 -1.82 -3.44
C LEU A 52 -2.33 -3.35 -3.60
N LYS A 53 -2.67 -3.82 -4.80
CA LYS A 53 -2.79 -5.25 -5.10
C LYS A 53 -1.47 -5.98 -4.95
N SER A 54 -0.36 -5.35 -5.35
CA SER A 54 1.01 -5.88 -5.13
C SER A 54 1.40 -6.02 -3.66
N ARG A 55 0.63 -5.40 -2.75
CA ARG A 55 0.81 -5.52 -1.29
C ARG A 55 -0.07 -6.58 -0.66
N CYS A 56 -0.87 -7.28 -1.47
CA CYS A 56 -1.77 -8.35 -1.06
C CYS A 56 -1.21 -9.71 -1.48
N TYR A 57 -1.76 -10.77 -0.92
CA TYR A 57 -1.46 -12.12 -1.38
C TYR A 57 -2.07 -12.39 -2.76
N GLU A 58 -1.50 -13.34 -3.50
CA GLU A 58 -2.05 -13.84 -4.76
C GLU A 58 -3.40 -14.54 -4.52
N ASN A 59 -4.34 -14.39 -5.47
CA ASN A 59 -5.70 -14.91 -5.31
C ASN A 59 -5.74 -16.45 -5.39
N GLU A 60 -4.77 -17.04 -6.05
CA GLU A 60 -4.66 -18.47 -6.32
C GLU A 60 -3.93 -19.23 -5.20
N ARG A 61 -3.46 -18.52 -4.16
CA ARG A 61 -2.70 -19.13 -3.07
C ARG A 61 -3.59 -20.11 -2.27
N ALA A 62 -3.11 -21.34 -2.08
CA ALA A 62 -3.89 -22.42 -1.47
C ALA A 62 -4.35 -22.11 -0.03
N ASP A 63 -3.55 -21.39 0.74
CA ASP A 63 -3.81 -20.99 2.12
C ASP A 63 -4.46 -19.59 2.25
N LEU A 64 -4.80 -18.93 1.13
CA LEU A 64 -5.36 -17.56 1.14
C LEU A 64 -6.58 -17.44 2.06
N LYS A 65 -7.47 -18.43 2.04
CA LYS A 65 -8.66 -18.44 2.91
C LYS A 65 -8.29 -18.38 4.39
N GLN A 66 -7.31 -19.16 4.83
CA GLN A 66 -6.86 -19.21 6.22
C GLN A 66 -6.18 -17.89 6.61
N ILE A 67 -5.38 -17.32 5.71
CA ILE A 67 -4.77 -16.00 5.88
C ILE A 67 -5.85 -14.93 6.08
N LEU A 68 -6.85 -14.87 5.20
CA LEU A 68 -7.94 -13.89 5.28
C LEU A 68 -8.76 -14.06 6.56
N GLU A 69 -9.08 -15.30 6.94
CA GLU A 69 -9.78 -15.61 8.20
C GLU A 69 -8.97 -15.14 9.42
N SER A 70 -7.66 -15.40 9.45
CA SER A 70 -6.78 -14.95 10.53
C SER A 70 -6.66 -13.42 10.62
N ALA A 71 -6.75 -12.73 9.49
CA ALA A 71 -6.77 -11.26 9.40
C ALA A 71 -8.16 -10.65 9.66
N GLY A 72 -9.18 -11.48 9.87
CA GLY A 72 -10.58 -11.06 10.02
C GLY A 72 -11.10 -10.33 8.78
N MET A 73 -10.80 -10.88 7.59
CA MET A 73 -11.19 -10.32 6.29
C MET A 73 -12.08 -11.30 5.52
N ALA A 74 -13.14 -10.77 4.90
CA ALA A 74 -14.06 -11.57 4.11
C ALA A 74 -13.57 -11.83 2.68
N SER A 75 -12.65 -11.00 2.18
CA SER A 75 -12.11 -11.09 0.81
C SER A 75 -10.73 -10.47 0.75
N ASN A 76 -9.94 -10.84 -0.28
CA ASN A 76 -8.63 -10.28 -0.55
C ASN A 76 -8.72 -8.89 -1.22
N ASN A 77 -9.47 -7.97 -0.64
CA ASN A 77 -9.71 -6.64 -1.18
C ASN A 77 -8.51 -5.72 -0.88
N PRO A 78 -7.77 -5.23 -1.89
CA PRO A 78 -6.57 -4.42 -1.65
C PRO A 78 -6.81 -3.14 -0.88
N TRP A 79 -7.99 -2.52 -1.04
CA TRP A 79 -8.35 -1.29 -0.32
C TRP A 79 -8.53 -1.50 1.18
N GLU A 80 -8.90 -2.72 1.59
CA GLU A 80 -9.11 -3.09 2.99
C GLU A 80 -7.86 -3.72 3.58
N TRP A 81 -7.17 -4.56 2.81
CA TRP A 81 -5.96 -5.28 3.22
C TRP A 81 -4.90 -4.31 3.73
N VAL A 82 -4.55 -3.31 2.92
CA VAL A 82 -3.50 -2.34 3.25
C VAL A 82 -3.83 -1.45 4.45
N LYS A 83 -5.11 -1.31 4.82
CA LYS A 83 -5.50 -0.57 6.04
C LYS A 83 -5.21 -1.36 7.31
N LYS A 84 -5.19 -2.70 7.22
CA LYS A 84 -4.89 -3.60 8.34
C LYS A 84 -3.39 -3.92 8.43
N THR A 85 -2.72 -4.05 7.29
CA THR A 85 -1.34 -4.57 7.21
C THR A 85 -0.31 -3.49 6.90
N HIS A 86 -0.75 -2.25 6.67
CA HIS A 86 0.07 -1.16 6.14
C HIS A 86 0.79 -1.51 4.82
N GLY A 87 0.36 -2.58 4.14
CA GLY A 87 0.95 -3.07 2.91
C GLY A 87 2.40 -3.53 3.06
N VAL A 88 2.84 -3.94 4.24
CA VAL A 88 4.20 -4.45 4.46
C VAL A 88 4.34 -5.83 3.82
N THR A 89 5.47 -6.07 3.15
CA THR A 89 5.84 -7.36 2.58
C THR A 89 7.23 -7.78 3.06
N TYR A 90 7.61 -9.05 2.85
CA TYR A 90 8.96 -9.52 3.15
C TYR A 90 9.99 -9.13 2.08
N ASP A 91 9.53 -8.72 0.90
CA ASP A 91 10.38 -8.53 -0.29
C ASP A 91 11.01 -7.13 -0.36
N ASP A 92 10.45 -6.15 0.34
CA ASP A 92 10.92 -4.77 0.31
C ASP A 92 10.67 -4.00 1.62
N PHE A 93 11.10 -2.74 1.65
CA PHE A 93 10.96 -1.84 2.80
C PHE A 93 9.85 -0.81 2.61
N ILE A 94 8.95 -1.03 1.64
CA ILE A 94 7.90 -0.10 1.28
C ILE A 94 6.66 -0.42 2.11
N TRP A 95 6.07 0.61 2.71
CA TRP A 95 4.82 0.50 3.44
C TRP A 95 3.98 1.76 3.32
N ILE A 96 2.76 1.70 3.82
CA ILE A 96 1.75 2.73 3.70
C ILE A 96 1.45 3.28 5.09
N ARG A 97 1.66 4.58 5.29
CA ARG A 97 1.26 5.29 6.51
C ARG A 97 0.00 6.11 6.27
N PHE A 98 -1.00 5.95 7.12
CA PHE A 98 -2.26 6.68 7.04
C PHE A 98 -2.21 8.03 7.78
N PRO A 99 -3.05 9.01 7.40
CA PRO A 99 -3.12 10.29 8.08
C PRO A 99 -3.42 10.14 9.57
N GLY A 100 -2.68 10.87 10.40
CA GLY A 100 -2.81 10.83 11.87
C GLY A 100 -1.95 9.78 12.56
N GLU A 101 -1.33 8.86 11.82
CA GLU A 101 -0.41 7.87 12.39
C GLU A 101 0.98 8.45 12.62
N THR A 102 1.61 8.03 13.72
CA THR A 102 3.00 8.36 14.09
C THR A 102 3.93 7.14 14.04
N LEU A 103 3.45 6.05 13.43
CA LEU A 103 4.18 4.79 13.27
C LEU A 103 5.51 4.99 12.52
N GLN A 104 6.49 4.17 12.88
CA GLN A 104 7.79 4.04 12.25
C GLN A 104 7.96 2.63 11.68
N TRP A 105 8.96 2.42 10.82
CA TRP A 105 9.25 1.13 10.19
C TRP A 105 9.32 -0.02 11.21
N LYS A 106 9.97 0.20 12.36
CA LYS A 106 10.11 -0.80 13.43
C LYS A 106 8.78 -1.29 14.03
N ASP A 107 7.72 -0.51 13.89
CA ASP A 107 6.40 -0.79 14.45
C ASP A 107 5.56 -1.66 13.50
N VAL A 108 5.87 -1.61 12.19
CA VAL A 108 5.14 -2.32 11.13
C VAL A 108 5.96 -3.44 10.47
N ALA A 109 7.28 -3.44 10.65
CA ALA A 109 8.19 -4.44 10.09
C ALA A 109 7.79 -5.84 10.55
N ILE A 110 7.71 -6.76 9.60
CA ILE A 110 7.41 -8.17 9.88
C ILE A 110 8.63 -8.77 10.60
N ARG A 111 8.37 -9.55 11.66
CA ARG A 111 9.38 -10.15 12.54
C ARG A 111 9.42 -11.67 12.38
#